data_AF-A0A943JM73-F1
#
_entry.id   AF-A0A943JM73-F1
#
_cell.length_a   1.000
_cell.length_b   1.000
_cell.length_c   1.000
_cell.angle_alpha   90.00
_cell.angle_beta   90.00
_cell.angle_gamma   90.00
#
_symmetry.space_group_name_H-M   'P 1'
#
loop_
_entity.id
_entity.type
_entity.pdbx_description
1 polymer ?
#
loop_
_entity_poly.entity_id
_entity_poly.type
_entity_poly.pdbx_seq_one_letter_code
_entity_poly.pdbx_strand_id
1 'polypeptide(L)'
;MSIVDVGIIFILIFGFLLGFKRGFTEQLVKGLGFIAIVILAFFLKNPLSVILYENLPFFKFGGILKGVEVINIFLYEAIAFLIVLAILGIVLKVVILASSIFEKILKATIILSIPSKIAGGVLGILEYFVFIFLILYILSMPIFNNSLLDDSKLRPTILSKTPILSSLVDDGVKVIDEFVVLKNKLKDNSISSNEFNEEAMDVMLKHKVVTISSVEKLIEKDKITDTVEIRKVIEKYKGENI
;
A
#
# COMPACT_ATOMS: atom_id res chain seq x y z
N MET A 1 21.26 -13.25 -0.38
CA MET A 1 20.35 -12.09 -0.36
C MET A 1 19.54 -12.13 -1.63
N SER A 2 18.23 -11.89 -1.54
CA SER A 2 17.36 -11.86 -2.73
C SER A 2 17.65 -10.61 -3.58
N ILE A 3 17.20 -10.61 -4.84
CA ILE A 3 17.29 -9.42 -5.70
C ILE A 3 16.55 -8.22 -5.10
N VAL A 4 15.46 -8.48 -4.36
CA VAL A 4 14.69 -7.48 -3.63
C VAL A 4 15.54 -6.85 -2.53
N ASP A 5 16.26 -7.65 -1.75
CA ASP A 5 17.10 -7.14 -0.66
C ASP A 5 18.24 -6.26 -1.21
N VAL A 6 18.81 -6.62 -2.36
CA VAL A 6 19.82 -5.80 -3.06
C VAL A 6 19.21 -4.47 -3.52
N GLY A 7 18.02 -4.52 -4.15
CA GLY A 7 17.30 -3.32 -4.58
C GLY A 7 16.99 -2.35 -3.42
N ILE A 8 16.58 -2.89 -2.26
CA ILE A 8 16.35 -2.11 -1.05
C ILE A 8 17.61 -1.33 -0.65
N ILE A 9 18.78 -1.99 -0.60
CA ILE A 9 20.04 -1.33 -0.24
C ILE A 9 20.40 -0.22 -1.24
N PHE A 10 20.24 -0.46 -2.54
CA PHE A 10 20.48 0.57 -3.56
C PHE A 10 19.58 1.80 -3.37
N ILE A 11 18.29 1.59 -3.06
CA ILE A 11 17.35 2.69 -2.81
C ILE A 11 17.75 3.47 -1.54
N LEU A 12 18.22 2.79 -0.49
CA LEU A 12 18.71 3.47 0.73
C LEU A 12 19.97 4.30 0.46
N ILE A 13 20.92 3.79 -0.34
CA ILE A 13 22.10 4.55 -0.76
C ILE A 13 21.67 5.78 -1.56
N PHE A 14 20.72 5.63 -2.47
CA PHE A 14 20.18 6.75 -3.24
C PHE A 14 19.52 7.80 -2.35
N GLY A 15 18.75 7.36 -1.36
CA GLY A 15 18.18 8.23 -0.33
C GLY A 15 19.24 9.00 0.44
N PHE A 16 20.33 8.34 0.84
CA PHE A 16 21.47 9.01 1.45
C PHE A 16 22.08 10.07 0.55
N LEU A 17 22.35 9.76 -0.72
CA LEU A 17 22.96 10.70 -1.67
C LEU A 17 22.09 11.94 -1.91
N LEU A 18 20.78 11.75 -2.05
CA LEU A 18 19.83 12.85 -2.23
C LEU A 18 19.68 13.69 -0.97
N GLY A 19 19.56 13.05 0.20
CA GLY A 19 19.55 13.75 1.49
C GLY A 19 20.84 14.54 1.72
N PHE A 20 21.99 13.97 1.34
CA PHE A 20 23.28 14.62 1.46
C PHE A 20 23.38 15.87 0.58
N LYS A 21 22.84 15.80 -0.64
CA LYS A 21 22.77 16.94 -1.56
C LYS A 21 21.86 18.06 -1.03
N ARG A 22 20.73 17.70 -0.40
CA ARG A 22 19.73 18.64 0.14
C ARG A 22 20.15 19.27 1.48
N GLY A 23 20.97 18.59 2.27
CA GLY A 23 21.33 19.03 3.62
C GLY A 23 20.20 18.84 4.63
N PHE A 24 20.50 19.04 5.92
CA PHE A 24 19.61 18.68 7.02
C PHE A 24 18.23 19.38 6.95
N THR A 25 18.22 20.71 6.85
CA THR A 25 16.97 21.50 6.97
C THR A 25 16.00 21.21 5.83
N GLU A 26 16.48 21.21 4.58
CA GLU A 26 15.64 20.89 3.43
C GLU A 26 15.09 19.46 3.51
N GLN A 27 15.95 18.51 3.87
CA GLN A 27 15.60 17.12 3.96
C GLN A 27 14.60 16.84 5.08
N LEU A 28 14.72 17.52 6.22
CA LEU A 28 13.79 17.41 7.33
C LEU A 28 12.39 17.86 6.93
N VAL A 29 12.26 19.04 6.31
CA VAL A 29 10.95 19.58 5.91
C VAL A 29 10.30 18.69 4.84
N LYS A 30 11.06 18.28 3.82
CA LYS A 30 10.54 17.41 2.75
C LYS A 30 10.20 16.01 3.27
N GLY A 31 11.08 15.42 4.08
CA GLY A 31 10.90 14.08 4.63
C GLY A 31 9.70 14.01 5.58
N LEU A 32 9.57 14.95 6.52
CA LEU A 32 8.40 15.00 7.41
C LEU A 32 7.11 15.28 6.64
N GLY A 33 7.14 16.19 5.66
CA GLY A 33 6.00 16.43 4.78
C GLY A 33 5.58 15.18 4.02
N PHE A 34 6.54 14.44 3.46
CA PHE A 34 6.31 13.18 2.76
C PHE A 34 5.68 12.13 3.69
N ILE A 35 6.24 11.93 4.88
CA ILE A 35 5.68 10.98 5.87
C ILE A 35 4.25 11.37 6.24
N ALA A 36 3.98 12.66 6.48
CA ALA A 36 2.66 13.15 6.81
C ALA A 36 1.63 12.87 5.69
N ILE A 37 1.96 13.15 4.43
CA ILE A 37 1.05 12.87 3.31
C ILE A 37 0.83 11.38 3.11
N VAL A 38 1.81 10.52 3.40
CA VAL A 38 1.67 9.07 3.32
C VAL A 38 0.66 8.58 4.36
N ILE A 39 0.80 9.04 5.61
CA ILE A 39 -0.14 8.71 6.69
C ILE A 39 -1.56 9.17 6.32
N LEU A 40 -1.71 10.42 5.86
CA LEU A 40 -2.99 10.95 5.41
C LEU A 40 -3.57 10.17 4.22
N ALA A 41 -2.72 9.73 3.29
CA ALA A 41 -3.17 8.94 2.15
C ALA A 41 -3.76 7.59 2.56
N PHE A 42 -3.20 6.92 3.58
CA PHE A 42 -3.79 5.68 4.12
C PHE A 42 -5.18 5.90 4.72
N PHE A 43 -5.40 7.04 5.40
CA PHE A 43 -6.73 7.36 5.95
C PHE A 43 -7.74 7.76 4.88
N LEU A 44 -7.30 8.45 3.83
CA LEU A 44 -8.18 9.00 2.80
C LEU A 44 -8.40 8.05 1.61
N LYS A 45 -7.62 6.97 1.46
CA LYS A 45 -7.78 6.03 0.34
C LYS A 45 -9.11 5.27 0.39
N ASN A 46 -9.62 4.94 1.58
CA ASN A 46 -10.74 4.00 1.73
C ASN A 46 -12.05 4.53 1.13
N PRO A 47 -12.49 5.78 1.40
CA PRO A 47 -13.67 6.33 0.73
C PRO A 47 -13.51 6.38 -0.80
N LEU A 48 -12.31 6.71 -1.29
CA LEU A 48 -12.05 6.75 -2.72
C LEU A 48 -12.07 5.34 -3.33
N SER A 49 -11.46 4.35 -2.68
CA SER A 49 -11.43 2.97 -3.20
C SER A 49 -12.84 2.41 -3.34
N VAL A 50 -13.72 2.66 -2.36
CA VAL A 50 -15.15 2.30 -2.42
C VAL A 50 -15.81 2.90 -3.65
N ILE A 51 -15.65 4.22 -3.87
CA ILE A 51 -16.20 4.89 -5.05
C ILE A 51 -15.65 4.26 -6.34
N LEU A 52 -14.36 3.93 -6.39
CA LEU A 52 -13.74 3.34 -7.58
C LEU A 52 -14.28 1.91 -7.84
N TYR A 53 -14.15 0.97 -6.90
CA TYR A 53 -14.56 -0.41 -7.16
C TYR A 53 -16.08 -0.55 -7.30
N GLU A 54 -16.90 0.31 -6.67
CA GLU A 54 -18.35 0.27 -6.85
C GLU A 54 -18.77 0.80 -8.22
N ASN A 55 -18.02 1.70 -8.86
CA ASN A 55 -18.46 2.37 -10.10
C ASN A 55 -17.66 2.04 -11.36
N LEU A 56 -16.40 1.59 -11.23
CA LEU A 56 -15.55 1.24 -12.36
C LEU A 56 -15.61 -0.26 -12.71
N PRO A 57 -15.41 -0.63 -13.99
CA PRO A 57 -15.56 -2.02 -14.43
C PRO A 57 -14.41 -2.91 -13.94
N PHE A 58 -14.74 -4.05 -13.35
CA PHE A 58 -13.75 -5.03 -12.90
C PHE A 58 -12.97 -5.61 -14.08
N PHE A 59 -11.67 -5.78 -13.89
CA PHE A 59 -10.77 -6.38 -14.85
C PHE A 59 -10.82 -7.90 -14.74
N LYS A 60 -10.75 -8.57 -15.90
CA LYS A 60 -10.61 -10.02 -15.96
C LYS A 60 -9.13 -10.39 -15.96
N PHE A 61 -8.66 -10.98 -14.87
CA PHE A 61 -7.29 -11.46 -14.76
C PHE A 61 -7.08 -12.74 -15.56
N GLY A 62 -5.86 -12.94 -16.05
CA GLY A 62 -5.42 -14.16 -16.75
C GLY A 62 -4.58 -15.10 -15.87
N GLY A 63 -4.19 -16.24 -16.44
CA GLY A 63 -3.33 -17.21 -15.75
C GLY A 63 -3.99 -17.83 -14.52
N ILE A 64 -3.21 -17.97 -13.44
CA ILE A 64 -3.66 -18.59 -12.17
C ILE A 64 -4.85 -17.82 -11.56
N LEU A 65 -4.98 -16.52 -11.80
CA LEU A 65 -6.03 -15.67 -11.22
C LEU A 65 -7.29 -15.57 -12.11
N LYS A 66 -7.43 -16.42 -13.13
CA LYS A 66 -8.59 -16.39 -14.02
C LYS A 66 -9.87 -16.69 -13.24
N GLY A 67 -10.85 -15.78 -13.31
CA GLY A 67 -12.12 -15.92 -12.58
C GLY A 67 -12.06 -15.47 -11.12
N VAL A 68 -10.92 -14.93 -10.66
CA VAL A 68 -10.79 -14.36 -9.31
C VAL A 68 -11.21 -12.89 -9.35
N GLU A 69 -12.46 -12.62 -8.99
CA GLU A 69 -13.09 -11.31 -9.09
C GLU A 69 -12.68 -10.39 -7.94
N VAL A 70 -12.60 -10.94 -6.72
CA VAL A 70 -12.33 -10.24 -5.46
C VAL A 70 -11.00 -9.49 -5.47
N ILE A 71 -10.01 -9.96 -6.23
CA ILE A 71 -8.71 -9.31 -6.41
C ILE A 71 -8.82 -7.90 -7.00
N ASN A 72 -9.91 -7.57 -7.72
CA ASN A 72 -10.14 -6.20 -8.20
C ASN A 72 -10.29 -5.19 -7.06
N ILE A 73 -10.78 -5.59 -5.87
CA ILE A 73 -10.91 -4.68 -4.73
C ILE A 73 -9.52 -4.16 -4.32
N PHE A 74 -8.52 -5.04 -4.24
CA PHE A 74 -7.12 -4.66 -3.99
C PHE A 74 -6.55 -3.75 -5.09
N LEU A 75 -6.88 -4.03 -6.35
CA LEU A 75 -6.44 -3.17 -7.46
C LEU A 75 -6.94 -1.73 -7.28
N TYR A 76 -8.23 -1.56 -6.98
CA TYR A 76 -8.80 -0.24 -6.77
C TYR A 76 -8.32 0.43 -5.48
N GLU A 77 -8.01 -0.33 -4.43
CA GLU A 77 -7.35 0.22 -3.24
C GLU A 77 -5.95 0.77 -3.53
N ALA A 78 -5.15 0.03 -4.30
CA ALA A 78 -3.83 0.49 -4.72
C ALA A 78 -3.94 1.77 -5.57
N ILE A 79 -4.87 1.78 -6.54
CA ILE A 79 -5.13 2.95 -7.39
C ILE A 79 -5.60 4.14 -6.55
N ALA A 80 -6.55 3.94 -5.64
CA ALA A 80 -7.05 5.00 -4.76
C ALA A 80 -5.93 5.59 -3.90
N PHE A 81 -5.10 4.74 -3.29
CA PHE A 81 -3.95 5.18 -2.51
C PHE A 81 -2.98 6.03 -3.34
N LEU A 82 -2.64 5.58 -4.56
CA LEU A 82 -1.74 6.32 -5.45
C LEU A 82 -2.32 7.66 -5.89
N ILE A 83 -3.63 7.72 -6.19
CA ILE A 83 -4.31 8.97 -6.55
C ILE A 83 -4.28 9.96 -5.38
N VAL A 84 -4.67 9.51 -4.18
CA VAL A 84 -4.68 10.37 -2.99
C VAL A 84 -3.26 10.84 -2.66
N LEU A 85 -2.28 9.95 -2.69
CA LEU A 85 -0.88 10.29 -2.44
C LEU A 85 -0.37 11.33 -3.45
N ALA A 86 -0.73 11.20 -4.72
CA ALA A 86 -0.37 12.16 -5.76
C ALA A 86 -1.01 13.53 -5.52
N ILE A 87 -2.31 13.57 -5.20
CA ILE A 87 -3.03 14.82 -4.90
C ILE A 87 -2.41 15.51 -3.67
N LEU A 88 -2.23 14.79 -2.57
CA LEU A 88 -1.60 15.33 -1.37
C LEU A 88 -0.15 15.77 -1.61
N GLY A 89 0.59 15.05 -2.45
CA GLY A 89 1.94 15.43 -2.86
C GLY A 89 1.97 16.76 -3.63
N ILE A 90 1.00 16.97 -4.53
CA ILE A 90 0.84 18.26 -5.23
C ILE A 90 0.51 19.37 -4.23
N VAL A 91 -0.44 19.14 -3.32
CA VAL A 91 -0.81 20.11 -2.27
C VAL A 91 0.40 20.47 -1.41
N LEU A 92 1.15 19.48 -0.91
CA LEU A 92 2.36 19.70 -0.13
C LEU A 92 3.40 20.52 -0.90
N LYS A 93 3.60 20.23 -2.19
CA LYS A 93 4.53 20.99 -3.03
C LYS A 93 4.11 22.44 -3.17
N VAL A 94 2.82 22.71 -3.39
CA VAL A 94 2.28 24.08 -3.46
C VAL A 94 2.46 24.80 -2.12
N VAL A 95 2.14 24.14 -0.99
CA VAL A 95 2.31 24.71 0.35
C VAL A 95 3.77 25.05 0.63
N ILE A 96 4.70 24.14 0.31
CA ILE A 96 6.13 24.41 0.49
C ILE A 96 6.55 25.62 -0.34
N LEU A 97 6.21 25.66 -1.64
CA LEU A 97 6.58 26.76 -2.54
C LEU A 97 5.98 28.11 -2.14
N ALA A 98 4.73 28.12 -1.66
CA ALA A 98 4.05 29.34 -1.23
C ALA A 98 4.52 29.84 0.15
N SER A 99 5.15 28.97 0.94
CA SER A 99 5.59 29.30 2.30
C SER A 99 6.96 29.99 2.32
N SER A 100 7.15 30.93 3.24
CA SER A 100 8.48 31.50 3.57
C SER A 100 9.48 30.46 4.10
N ILE A 101 9.00 29.25 4.40
CA ILE A 101 9.83 28.10 4.76
C ILE A 101 10.77 27.75 3.59
N PHE A 102 10.32 27.88 2.33
CA PHE A 102 11.17 27.60 1.18
C PHE A 102 12.37 28.54 1.08
N GLU A 103 12.17 29.83 1.29
CA GLU A 103 13.28 30.80 1.32
C GLU A 103 14.27 30.54 2.46
N LYS A 104 13.76 30.17 3.64
CA LYS A 104 14.59 29.81 4.80
C LYS A 104 15.40 28.53 4.54
N ILE A 105 14.80 27.54 3.89
CA ILE A 105 15.47 26.30 3.48
C ILE A 105 16.64 26.64 2.55
N LEU A 106 16.40 27.41 1.48
CA LEU A 106 17.45 27.75 0.51
C LEU A 106 18.64 28.47 1.15
N LYS A 107 18.37 29.44 2.03
CA LYS A 107 19.41 30.18 2.75
C LYS A 107 20.16 29.29 3.75
N ALA A 108 19.45 28.42 4.48
CA ALA A 108 20.05 27.50 5.44
C ALA A 108 20.92 26.42 4.75
N THR A 109 20.49 25.89 3.62
CA THR A 109 21.23 24.86 2.87
C THR A 109 22.56 25.37 2.32
N ILE A 110 22.64 26.65 1.92
CA ILE A 110 23.87 27.28 1.42
C ILE A 110 24.92 27.49 2.54
N ILE A 111 24.47 27.71 3.77
CA ILE A 111 25.33 28.11 4.90
C ILE A 111 25.88 26.90 5.69
N LEU A 112 25.39 25.69 5.43
CA LEU A 112 25.64 24.54 6.30
C LEU A 112 26.79 23.64 5.80
N SER A 113 27.83 23.56 6.65
CA SER A 113 29.05 22.78 6.51
C SER A 113 28.79 21.26 6.35
N ILE A 114 29.85 20.48 6.06
CA ILE A 114 29.84 19.01 5.88
C ILE A 114 28.94 18.25 6.89
N PRO A 115 28.90 18.58 8.20
CA PRO A 115 28.01 17.93 9.17
C PRO A 115 26.52 17.96 8.79
N SER A 116 26.02 19.07 8.23
CA SER A 116 24.62 19.17 7.80
C SER A 116 24.30 18.25 6.63
N LYS A 117 25.24 18.12 5.69
CA LYS A 117 25.07 17.23 4.55
C LYS A 117 25.00 15.78 5.02
N ILE A 118 25.84 15.38 5.97
CA ILE A 118 25.78 14.04 6.56
C ILE A 118 24.44 13.81 7.26
N ALA A 119 23.99 14.75 8.10
CA ALA A 119 22.70 14.66 8.78
C ALA A 119 21.52 14.61 7.80
N GLY A 120 21.57 15.40 6.72
CA GLY A 120 20.65 15.32 5.59
C GLY A 120 20.68 13.94 4.94
N GLY A 121 21.84 13.34 4.71
CA GLY A 121 21.97 11.98 4.19
C GLY A 121 21.27 10.94 5.08
N VAL A 122 21.46 11.01 6.40
CA VAL A 122 20.78 10.11 7.35
C VAL A 122 19.25 10.27 7.29
N LEU A 123 18.74 11.51 7.28
CA LEU A 123 17.31 11.75 7.09
C LEU A 123 16.81 11.28 5.71
N GLY A 124 17.66 11.34 4.68
CA GLY A 124 17.43 10.78 3.35
C GLY A 124 17.20 9.28 3.37
N ILE A 125 18.00 8.54 4.15
CA ILE A 125 17.79 7.11 4.36
C ILE A 125 16.41 6.86 4.98
N LEU A 126 16.01 7.65 6.00
CA LEU A 126 14.70 7.49 6.64
C LEU A 126 13.54 7.78 5.69
N GLU A 127 13.60 8.86 4.92
CA GLU A 127 12.59 9.18 3.88
C GLU A 127 12.46 8.03 2.88
N TYR A 128 13.59 7.52 2.38
CA TYR A 128 13.59 6.46 1.38
C TYR A 128 13.23 5.09 1.95
N PHE A 129 13.42 4.87 3.24
CA PHE A 129 12.90 3.69 3.92
C PHE A 129 11.35 3.68 3.91
N VAL A 130 10.71 4.84 4.06
CA VAL A 130 9.24 4.96 3.88
C VAL A 130 8.84 4.68 2.43
N PHE A 131 9.58 5.18 1.44
CA PHE A 131 9.34 4.82 0.03
C PHE A 131 9.44 3.31 -0.20
N ILE A 132 10.47 2.65 0.34
CA ILE A 132 10.65 1.20 0.26
C ILE A 132 9.46 0.47 0.89
N PHE A 133 9.02 0.89 2.07
CA PHE A 133 7.85 0.33 2.74
C PHE A 133 6.62 0.36 1.81
N LEU A 134 6.34 1.50 1.18
CA LEU A 134 5.20 1.65 0.26
C LEU A 134 5.33 0.76 -0.98
N ILE A 135 6.51 0.73 -1.60
CA ILE A 135 6.76 -0.12 -2.77
C ILE A 135 6.57 -1.59 -2.42
N LEU A 136 7.13 -2.05 -1.29
CA LEU A 136 6.99 -3.43 -0.85
C LEU A 136 5.53 -3.76 -0.51
N TYR A 137 4.80 -2.86 0.15
CA TYR A 137 3.39 -3.08 0.45
C TYR A 137 2.56 -3.23 -0.83
N ILE A 138 2.70 -2.31 -1.78
CA ILE A 138 1.98 -2.36 -3.07
C ILE A 138 2.37 -3.62 -3.84
N LEU A 139 3.65 -3.92 -3.99
CA LEU A 139 4.10 -5.11 -4.72
C LEU A 139 3.70 -6.43 -4.03
N SER A 140 3.46 -6.41 -2.71
CA SER A 140 2.96 -7.58 -1.97
C SER A 140 1.47 -7.84 -2.21
N MET A 141 0.72 -6.92 -2.81
CA MET A 141 -0.70 -7.14 -3.05
C MET A 141 -0.96 -8.31 -4.00
N PRO A 142 -2.08 -9.05 -3.83
CA PRO A 142 -2.32 -10.31 -4.54
C PRO A 142 -2.45 -10.15 -6.07
N ILE A 143 -2.74 -8.93 -6.53
CA ILE A 143 -2.77 -8.54 -7.95
C ILE A 143 -1.42 -8.72 -8.64
N PHE A 144 -0.31 -8.69 -7.90
CA PHE A 144 1.04 -8.86 -8.43
C PHE A 144 1.49 -10.30 -8.22
N ASN A 145 1.72 -11.04 -9.31
CA ASN A 145 2.28 -12.39 -9.26
C ASN A 145 3.81 -12.34 -9.15
N ASN A 146 4.33 -11.88 -8.02
CA ASN A 146 5.75 -11.56 -7.89
C ASN A 146 6.51 -12.55 -6.99
N SER A 147 6.91 -13.69 -7.56
CA SER A 147 7.71 -14.71 -6.86
C SER A 147 9.05 -14.19 -6.32
N LEU A 148 9.51 -13.03 -6.82
CA LEU A 148 10.70 -12.36 -6.33
C LEU A 148 10.57 -11.89 -4.87
N LEU A 149 9.34 -11.68 -4.39
CA LEU A 149 9.06 -11.24 -3.02
C LEU A 149 9.05 -12.38 -2.01
N ASP A 150 8.85 -13.62 -2.45
CA ASP A 150 8.70 -14.79 -1.58
C ASP A 150 10.02 -15.14 -0.89
N ASP A 151 11.15 -14.89 -1.56
CA ASP A 151 12.49 -15.15 -1.04
C ASP A 151 13.10 -13.98 -0.24
N SER A 152 12.39 -12.84 -0.11
CA SER A 152 12.93 -11.66 0.56
C SER A 152 12.88 -11.79 2.08
N LYS A 153 14.05 -11.69 2.72
CA LYS A 153 14.17 -11.66 4.19
C LYS A 153 13.79 -10.31 4.77
N LEU A 154 13.94 -9.23 4.00
CA LEU A 154 13.67 -7.87 4.45
C LEU A 154 12.19 -7.50 4.34
N ARG A 155 11.44 -8.03 3.36
CA ARG A 155 10.00 -7.78 3.19
C ARG A 155 9.19 -7.95 4.50
N PRO A 156 9.18 -9.14 5.15
CA PRO A 156 8.37 -9.34 6.34
C PRO A 156 8.81 -8.42 7.49
N THR A 157 10.12 -8.19 7.62
CA THR A 157 10.67 -7.29 8.66
C THR A 157 10.20 -5.85 8.45
N ILE A 158 10.27 -5.34 7.22
CA ILE A 158 9.88 -3.95 6.91
C ILE A 158 8.38 -3.78 7.10
N LEU A 159 7.54 -4.67 6.58
CA LEU A 159 6.08 -4.51 6.65
C LEU A 159 5.51 -4.71 8.07
N SER A 160 6.10 -5.58 8.88
CA SER A 160 5.59 -5.87 10.25
C SER A 160 6.22 -5.02 11.35
N LYS A 161 7.49 -4.61 11.22
CA LYS A 161 8.24 -3.97 12.32
C LYS A 161 8.51 -2.49 12.14
N THR A 162 8.08 -1.86 11.05
CA THR A 162 8.26 -0.41 10.86
C THR A 162 7.27 0.37 11.72
N PRO A 163 7.72 1.12 12.75
CA PRO A 163 6.81 1.84 13.64
C PRO A 163 5.93 2.81 12.85
N ILE A 164 4.69 3.01 13.33
CA ILE A 164 3.63 3.83 12.71
C ILE A 164 3.11 3.23 11.39
N LEU A 165 3.98 2.89 10.45
CA LEU A 165 3.57 2.40 9.13
C LEU A 165 2.99 0.98 9.17
N SER A 166 3.55 0.08 9.99
CA SER A 166 3.04 -1.30 10.10
C SER A 166 1.58 -1.32 10.59
N SER A 167 1.23 -0.46 11.56
CA SER A 167 -0.15 -0.34 12.03
C SER A 167 -1.13 0.20 10.99
N LEU A 168 -0.66 0.95 9.98
CA LEU A 168 -1.53 1.46 8.91
C LEU A 168 -1.90 0.39 7.88
N VAL A 169 -1.13 -0.68 7.80
CA VAL A 169 -1.29 -1.74 6.78
C VAL A 169 -1.55 -3.12 7.37
N ASP A 170 -1.53 -3.28 8.70
CA ASP A 170 -1.58 -4.57 9.41
C ASP A 170 -2.71 -5.47 8.90
N ASP A 171 -3.93 -4.96 8.87
CA ASP A 171 -5.10 -5.68 8.36
C ASP A 171 -4.93 -6.07 6.88
N GLY A 172 -4.45 -5.14 6.05
CA GLY A 172 -4.16 -5.41 4.64
C GLY A 172 -3.05 -6.45 4.43
N VAL A 173 -2.01 -6.46 5.28
CA VAL A 173 -0.92 -7.45 5.24
C VAL A 173 -1.44 -8.83 5.66
N LYS A 174 -2.29 -8.92 6.68
CA LYS A 174 -2.94 -10.19 7.06
C LYS A 174 -3.78 -10.76 5.93
N VAL A 175 -4.58 -9.92 5.26
CA VAL A 175 -5.34 -10.36 4.08
C VAL A 175 -4.39 -10.81 2.96
N ILE A 176 -3.31 -10.07 2.69
CA ILE A 176 -2.30 -10.48 1.70
C ILE A 176 -1.72 -11.86 2.02
N ASP A 177 -1.33 -12.10 3.27
CA ASP A 177 -0.71 -13.36 3.69
C ASP A 177 -1.69 -14.54 3.57
N GLU A 178 -2.96 -14.35 3.97
CA GLU A 178 -4.02 -15.36 3.79
C GLU A 178 -4.31 -15.59 2.28
N PHE A 179 -4.30 -14.54 1.45
CA PHE A 179 -4.46 -14.67 -0.01
C PHE A 179 -3.32 -15.44 -0.68
N VAL A 180 -2.09 -15.34 -0.19
CA VAL A 180 -0.97 -16.15 -0.69
C VAL A 180 -1.27 -17.63 -0.49
N VAL A 181 -1.83 -18.02 0.66
CA VAL A 181 -2.25 -19.40 0.92
C VAL A 181 -3.35 -19.83 -0.06
N LEU A 182 -4.38 -19.01 -0.25
CA LEU A 182 -5.46 -19.29 -1.20
C LEU A 182 -4.94 -19.44 -2.63
N LYS A 183 -3.99 -18.59 -3.03
CA LYS A 183 -3.39 -18.62 -4.36
C LYS A 183 -2.58 -19.89 -4.59
N ASN A 184 -1.88 -20.39 -3.56
CA ASN A 184 -1.19 -21.68 -3.64
C ASN A 184 -2.17 -22.84 -3.79
N LYS A 185 -3.27 -22.86 -3.01
CA LYS A 185 -4.34 -23.86 -3.20
C LYS A 185 -4.92 -23.84 -4.62
N LEU A 186 -5.14 -22.64 -5.18
CA LEU A 186 -5.64 -22.45 -6.53
C LEU A 186 -4.64 -22.95 -7.59
N LYS A 187 -3.35 -22.69 -7.41
CA LYS A 187 -2.27 -23.17 -8.28
C LYS A 187 -2.17 -24.70 -8.30
N ASP A 188 -2.40 -25.34 -7.16
CA ASP A 188 -2.36 -26.79 -7.00
C ASP A 188 -3.71 -27.46 -7.34
N ASN A 189 -4.66 -26.72 -7.92
CA ASN A 189 -6.02 -27.15 -8.27
C ASN A 189 -6.82 -27.74 -7.09
N SER A 190 -6.48 -27.34 -5.86
CA SER A 190 -7.18 -27.79 -4.65
C SER A 190 -8.48 -27.03 -4.41
N ILE A 191 -8.61 -25.83 -4.98
CA ILE A 191 -9.84 -25.02 -4.98
C ILE A 191 -10.05 -24.42 -6.37
N SER A 192 -11.30 -24.13 -6.69
CA SER A 192 -11.73 -23.37 -7.88
C SER A 192 -11.62 -21.86 -7.67
N SER A 193 -11.73 -21.08 -8.75
CA SER A 193 -11.76 -19.61 -8.66
C SER A 193 -12.98 -19.09 -7.87
N ASN A 194 -14.10 -19.83 -7.88
CA ASN A 194 -15.29 -19.47 -7.12
C ASN A 194 -15.06 -19.68 -5.62
N GLU A 195 -14.52 -20.84 -5.23
CA GLU A 195 -14.13 -21.11 -3.84
C GLU A 195 -13.06 -20.13 -3.36
N PHE A 196 -12.12 -19.75 -4.23
CA PHE A 196 -11.18 -18.67 -3.93
C PHE A 196 -11.91 -17.37 -3.63
N ASN A 197 -12.86 -16.94 -4.48
CA ASN A 197 -13.61 -15.69 -4.26
C ASN A 197 -14.38 -15.73 -2.94
N GLU A 198 -14.97 -16.87 -2.59
CA GLU A 198 -15.72 -17.09 -1.35
C GLU A 198 -14.80 -16.99 -0.12
N GLU A 199 -13.71 -17.77 -0.07
CA GLU A 199 -12.73 -17.73 1.03
C GLU A 199 -12.07 -16.34 1.14
N ALA A 200 -11.71 -15.75 0.01
CA ALA A 200 -11.11 -14.41 -0.06
C ALA A 200 -12.04 -13.34 0.51
N MET A 201 -13.33 -13.41 0.21
CA MET A 201 -14.32 -12.46 0.72
C MET A 201 -14.46 -12.55 2.25
N ASP A 202 -14.49 -13.78 2.80
CA ASP A 202 -14.49 -14.00 4.26
C ASP A 202 -13.29 -13.34 4.93
N VAL A 203 -12.10 -13.54 4.35
CA VAL A 203 -10.86 -12.93 4.84
C VAL A 203 -10.90 -11.40 4.79
N MET A 204 -11.40 -10.81 3.70
CA MET A 204 -11.49 -9.35 3.57
C MET A 204 -12.45 -8.71 4.57
N LEU A 205 -13.59 -9.36 4.85
CA LEU A 205 -14.55 -8.90 5.85
C LEU A 205 -14.02 -9.07 7.27
N LYS A 206 -13.41 -10.23 7.57
CA LYS A 206 -12.78 -10.54 8.86
C LYS A 206 -11.77 -9.49 9.30
N HIS A 207 -10.94 -9.00 8.37
CA HIS A 207 -9.91 -7.98 8.62
C HIS A 207 -10.36 -6.57 8.24
N LYS A 208 -11.67 -6.35 8.01
CA LYS A 208 -12.26 -5.01 7.78
C LYS A 208 -11.65 -4.23 6.62
N VAL A 209 -11.14 -4.94 5.61
CA VAL A 209 -10.63 -4.33 4.37
C VAL A 209 -11.79 -3.95 3.44
N VAL A 210 -12.89 -4.71 3.50
CA VAL A 210 -14.17 -4.38 2.83
C VAL A 210 -15.30 -4.37 3.86
N THR A 211 -16.36 -3.61 3.59
CA THR A 211 -17.57 -3.56 4.41
C THR A 211 -18.68 -4.41 3.82
N ILE A 212 -19.64 -4.85 4.64
CA ILE A 212 -20.79 -5.63 4.18
C ILE A 212 -21.57 -4.88 3.09
N SER A 213 -21.84 -3.58 3.30
CA SER A 213 -22.56 -2.76 2.33
C SER A 213 -21.84 -2.68 0.98
N SER A 214 -20.52 -2.59 0.99
CA SER A 214 -19.71 -2.63 -0.24
C SER A 214 -19.84 -3.98 -0.94
N VAL A 215 -19.80 -5.10 -0.22
CA VAL A 215 -19.97 -6.45 -0.80
C VAL A 215 -21.36 -6.61 -1.40
N GLU A 216 -22.42 -6.21 -0.69
CA GLU A 216 -23.80 -6.28 -1.19
C GLU A 216 -23.97 -5.50 -2.50
N LYS A 217 -23.46 -4.26 -2.57
CA LYS A 217 -23.48 -3.47 -3.81
C LYS A 217 -22.67 -4.07 -4.93
N LEU A 218 -21.54 -4.72 -4.63
CA LEU A 218 -20.73 -5.40 -5.64
C LEU A 218 -21.48 -6.58 -6.26
N ILE A 219 -22.27 -7.30 -5.46
CA ILE A 219 -23.16 -8.36 -5.94
C ILE A 219 -24.31 -7.78 -6.77
N GLU A 220 -24.98 -6.74 -6.27
CA GLU A 220 -26.08 -6.06 -7.00
C GLU A 220 -25.66 -5.51 -8.37
N LYS A 221 -24.39 -5.16 -8.52
CA LYS A 221 -23.81 -4.65 -9.77
C LYS A 221 -23.17 -5.74 -10.64
N ASP A 222 -23.40 -7.01 -10.33
CA ASP A 222 -22.84 -8.18 -11.03
C ASP A 222 -21.29 -8.16 -11.13
N LYS A 223 -20.61 -7.55 -10.15
CA LYS A 223 -19.15 -7.48 -10.09
C LYS A 223 -18.52 -8.62 -9.29
N ILE A 224 -19.28 -9.14 -8.34
CA ILE A 224 -18.97 -10.34 -7.57
C ILE A 224 -20.13 -11.31 -7.78
N THR A 225 -19.79 -12.54 -8.12
CA THR A 225 -20.78 -13.61 -8.33
C THR A 225 -21.61 -13.86 -7.06
N ASP A 226 -22.93 -13.87 -7.20
CA ASP A 226 -23.85 -14.16 -6.10
C ASP A 226 -23.89 -15.67 -5.80
N THR A 227 -23.09 -16.12 -4.83
CA THR A 227 -23.09 -17.52 -4.39
C THR A 227 -23.73 -17.66 -3.01
N VAL A 228 -24.28 -18.86 -2.75
CA VAL A 228 -24.84 -19.20 -1.43
C VAL A 228 -23.79 -19.02 -0.33
N GLU A 229 -22.51 -19.31 -0.61
CA GLU A 229 -21.45 -19.18 0.38
C GLU A 229 -21.09 -17.72 0.67
N ILE A 230 -21.00 -16.86 -0.36
CA ILE A 230 -20.83 -15.40 -0.15
C ILE A 230 -21.98 -14.82 0.68
N ARG A 231 -23.22 -15.27 0.45
CA ARG A 231 -24.37 -14.85 1.26
C ARG A 231 -24.24 -15.29 2.72
N LYS A 232 -23.77 -16.51 3.00
CA LYS A 232 -23.50 -16.96 4.38
C LYS A 232 -22.40 -16.13 5.04
N VAL A 233 -21.33 -15.81 4.31
CA VAL A 233 -20.25 -14.96 4.80
C VAL A 233 -20.79 -13.57 5.17
N ILE A 234 -21.64 -12.97 4.33
CA ILE A 234 -22.30 -11.69 4.64
C ILE A 234 -23.12 -11.79 5.94
N GLU A 235 -23.97 -12.82 6.07
CA GLU A 235 -24.81 -13.00 7.26
C GLU A 235 -23.98 -13.26 8.53
N LYS A 236 -22.86 -13.99 8.43
CA LYS A 236 -21.90 -14.22 9.52
C LYS A 236 -21.41 -12.90 10.12
N TYR A 237 -21.16 -11.88 9.28
CA TYR A 237 -20.65 -10.58 9.73
C TYR A 237 -21.74 -9.53 10.00
N LYS A 238 -22.99 -9.71 9.52
CA LYS A 238 -24.10 -8.77 9.82
C LYS A 238 -24.46 -8.66 11.30
N GLY A 239 -24.20 -9.72 12.07
CA GLY A 239 -24.43 -9.74 13.52
C GLY A 239 -23.32 -9.07 14.33
N GLU A 240 -22.18 -8.77 13.70
CA GLU A 240 -21.10 -7.99 14.28
C GLU A 240 -21.32 -6.55 13.81
N ASN A 241 -21.59 -5.60 14.71
CA ASN A 241 -21.70 -4.18 14.33
C ASN A 241 -20.34 -3.68 13.78
N ILE A 242 -20.12 -3.86 12.48
CA ILE A 242 -18.94 -3.41 11.71
C ILE A 242 -19.34 -2.23 10.84
#